data_AF-A0A2E4ADM0-F1
#
_entry.id   AF-A0A2E4ADM0-F1
#
_cell.length_a   1.000
_cell.length_b   1.000
_cell.length_c   1.000
_cell.angle_alpha   90.00
_cell.angle_beta   90.00
_cell.angle_gamma   90.00
#
_symmetry.space_group_name_H-M   'P 1'
#
loop_
_entity.id
_entity.type
_entity.pdbx_description
1 polymer ?
#
loop_
_entity_poly.entity_id
_entity_poly.type
_entity_poly.pdbx_seq_one_letter_code
_entity_poly.pdbx_strand_id
1 'polypeptide(L)'
;MNAPNILLIVSDQERQRDWIPDGFDLPARKRLMDEGLEFTRYYTHTSPCSPARGTLFTGQYLPVHGVNENCIMPANGELSTDAQTLGKLFRNKGYYTGYKGKWHLAPDAFPDMDAYGFSDWEGNDKAFWGQAGSGVEFDEPIARSAADWIRDRN
;
A
#
# COMPACT_ATOMS: atom_id res chain seq x y z
N MET A 1 28.55 1.38 -4.82
CA MET A 1 27.37 0.81 -5.52
C MET A 1 26.23 1.79 -5.33
N ASN A 2 25.55 2.18 -6.40
CA ASN A 2 24.39 3.07 -6.29
C ASN A 2 23.25 2.32 -5.59
N ALA A 3 22.50 3.03 -4.74
CA ALA A 3 21.34 2.47 -4.05
C ALA A 3 20.27 2.07 -5.10
N PRO A 4 19.67 0.86 -5.01
CA PRO A 4 18.65 0.43 -5.96
C PRO A 4 17.34 1.18 -5.73
N ASN A 5 16.58 1.42 -6.80
CA ASN A 5 15.19 1.86 -6.72
C ASN A 5 14.30 0.71 -6.21
N ILE A 6 13.24 1.05 -5.48
CA ILE A 6 12.30 0.08 -4.88
C ILE A 6 10.89 0.46 -5.31
N LEU A 7 10.15 -0.50 -5.88
CA LEU A 7 8.73 -0.38 -6.19
C LEU A 7 7.94 -1.40 -5.36
N LEU A 8 7.07 -0.90 -4.47
CA LEU A 8 6.16 -1.74 -3.68
C LEU A 8 4.76 -1.64 -4.28
N ILE A 9 4.24 -2.77 -4.77
CA ILE A 9 2.87 -2.88 -5.30
C ILE A 9 2.03 -3.62 -4.27
N VAL A 10 0.90 -3.03 -3.86
CA VAL A 10 -0.01 -3.61 -2.87
C VAL A 10 -1.42 -3.62 -3.45
N SER A 11 -1.99 -4.80 -3.62
CA SER A 11 -3.40 -5.04 -3.97
C SER A 11 -4.25 -5.18 -2.71
N ASP A 12 -5.49 -4.70 -2.76
CA ASP A 12 -6.44 -4.86 -1.66
C ASP A 12 -7.26 -6.14 -1.86
N GLN A 13 -7.46 -6.91 -0.79
CA GLN A 13 -8.23 -8.16 -0.80
C GLN A 13 -7.68 -9.28 -1.70
N GLU A 14 -6.43 -9.18 -2.19
CA GLU A 14 -5.79 -10.27 -2.91
C GLU A 14 -5.66 -11.51 -2.01
N ARG A 15 -5.92 -12.67 -2.62
CA ARG A 15 -5.84 -13.98 -1.98
C ARG A 15 -4.71 -14.80 -2.58
N GLN A 16 -4.48 -15.97 -1.99
CA GLN A 16 -3.52 -16.91 -2.52
C GLN A 16 -3.88 -17.29 -3.96
N ARG A 17 -2.85 -17.60 -4.76
CA ARG A 17 -2.97 -17.76 -6.22
C ARG A 17 -4.02 -18.77 -6.65
N ASP A 18 -4.20 -19.84 -5.88
CA ASP A 18 -5.19 -20.89 -6.12
C ASP A 18 -6.64 -20.42 -6.01
N TRP A 19 -6.88 -19.21 -5.49
CA TRP A 19 -8.19 -18.58 -5.50
C TRP A 19 -8.58 -17.94 -6.85
N ILE A 20 -7.61 -17.71 -7.74
CA ILE A 20 -7.87 -17.15 -9.06
C ILE A 20 -8.59 -18.21 -9.92
N PRO A 21 -9.75 -17.89 -10.52
CA PRO A 21 -10.48 -18.84 -11.36
C PRO A 21 -9.67 -19.30 -12.58
N ASP A 22 -9.89 -20.54 -13.00
CA ASP A 22 -9.35 -21.06 -14.25
C ASP A 22 -9.75 -20.17 -15.43
N GLY A 23 -8.79 -19.86 -16.32
CA GLY A 23 -8.99 -19.00 -17.48
C GLY A 23 -8.85 -17.49 -17.22
N PHE A 24 -8.49 -17.08 -16.00
CA PHE A 24 -8.15 -15.69 -15.70
C PHE A 24 -6.63 -15.48 -15.66
N ASP A 25 -6.09 -14.83 -16.69
CA ASP A 25 -4.65 -14.63 -16.85
C ASP A 25 -4.15 -13.30 -16.27
N LEU A 26 -3.05 -13.38 -15.51
CA LEU A 26 -2.32 -12.21 -14.98
C LEU A 26 -0.88 -12.20 -15.54
N PRO A 27 -0.68 -11.78 -16.81
CA PRO A 27 0.62 -11.91 -17.49
C PRO A 27 1.73 -11.10 -16.80
N ALA A 28 1.41 -9.91 -16.27
CA ALA A 28 2.39 -9.11 -15.53
C ALA A 28 2.84 -9.78 -14.22
N ARG A 29 1.91 -10.43 -13.50
CA ARG A 29 2.23 -11.21 -12.29
C ARG A 29 3.09 -12.42 -12.64
N LYS A 30 2.71 -13.15 -13.69
CA LYS A 30 3.50 -14.29 -14.19
C LYS A 30 4.93 -13.88 -14.52
N ARG A 31 5.12 -12.74 -15.19
CA ARG A 31 6.44 -12.21 -15.49
C ARG A 31 7.28 -11.95 -14.23
N LEU A 32 6.70 -11.32 -13.19
CA LEU A 32 7.40 -11.09 -11.93
C LEU A 32 7.81 -12.39 -11.22
N MET A 33 6.99 -13.45 -11.34
CA MET A 33 7.30 -14.76 -10.78
C MET A 33 8.41 -15.47 -11.57
N ASP A 34 8.38 -15.39 -12.90
CA ASP A 34 9.37 -16.02 -13.78
C ASP A 34 10.75 -15.33 -13.69
N GLU A 35 10.78 -14.01 -13.43
CA GLU A 35 12.00 -13.21 -13.33
C GLU A 35 12.49 -12.99 -11.87
N GLY A 36 11.76 -13.52 -10.88
CA GLY A 36 11.94 -13.16 -9.47
C GLY A 36 11.90 -14.33 -8.49
N LEU A 37 11.47 -14.01 -7.27
CA LEU A 37 11.30 -14.97 -6.18
C LEU A 37 9.87 -14.89 -5.64
N GLU A 38 9.19 -16.02 -5.56
CA GLU A 38 7.87 -16.15 -4.94
C GLU A 38 7.99 -16.78 -3.54
N PHE A 39 7.37 -16.14 -2.55
CA PHE A 39 7.08 -16.79 -1.27
C PHE A 39 5.71 -17.47 -1.36
N THR A 40 5.65 -18.76 -1.11
CA THR A 40 4.39 -19.53 -1.14
C THR A 40 3.70 -19.64 0.22
N ARG A 41 4.37 -19.20 1.29
CA ARG A 41 3.87 -19.20 2.67
C ARG A 41 4.07 -17.82 3.28
N TYR A 42 3.17 -16.91 2.93
CA TYR A 42 3.09 -15.56 3.49
C TYR A 42 1.77 -15.39 4.22
N TYR A 43 1.80 -14.67 5.33
CA TYR A 43 0.64 -14.44 6.18
C TYR A 43 0.60 -12.98 6.53
N THR A 44 -0.54 -12.33 6.27
CA THR A 44 -0.80 -11.03 6.86
C THR A 44 -0.95 -11.20 8.37
N HIS A 45 -0.46 -10.25 9.15
CA HIS A 45 -0.58 -10.34 10.61
C HIS A 45 -2.05 -10.32 11.06
N THR A 46 -2.91 -9.65 10.30
CA THR A 46 -4.36 -9.63 10.46
C THR A 46 -5.06 -9.47 9.11
N SER A 47 -6.38 -9.67 9.07
CA SER A 47 -7.17 -9.63 7.84
C SER A 47 -7.75 -8.26 7.46
N PRO A 48 -8.17 -7.36 8.39
CA PRO A 48 -8.68 -6.05 8.01
C PRO A 48 -7.58 -5.17 7.39
N CYS A 49 -7.96 -4.31 6.45
CA CYS A 49 -7.02 -3.58 5.59
C CYS A 49 -6.20 -2.52 6.34
N SER A 50 -6.80 -1.69 7.20
CA SER A 50 -6.03 -0.71 7.98
C SER A 50 -5.00 -1.37 8.91
N PRO A 51 -5.34 -2.34 9.78
CA PRO A 51 -4.35 -2.91 10.68
C PRO A 51 -3.29 -3.74 9.94
N ALA A 52 -3.64 -4.42 8.83
CA ALA A 52 -2.65 -5.08 7.98
C ALA A 52 -1.67 -4.10 7.32
N ARG A 53 -2.15 -2.95 6.82
CA ARG A 53 -1.32 -1.85 6.30
C ARG A 53 -0.46 -1.24 7.40
N GLY A 54 -0.99 -1.10 8.61
CA GLY A 54 -0.25 -0.61 9.78
C GLY A 54 0.96 -1.47 10.07
N THR A 55 0.77 -2.79 10.07
CA THR A 55 1.86 -3.76 10.18
C THR A 55 2.84 -3.65 9.00
N LEU A 56 2.35 -3.59 7.75
CA LEU A 56 3.20 -3.51 6.57
C LEU A 56 4.11 -2.28 6.58
N PHE A 57 3.57 -1.10 6.89
CA PHE A 57 4.31 0.15 6.80
C PHE A 57 5.18 0.44 8.02
N THR A 58 4.91 -0.17 9.18
CA THR A 58 5.72 0.05 10.39
C THR A 58 6.65 -1.12 10.72
N GLY A 59 6.38 -2.31 10.17
CA GLY A 59 7.04 -3.56 10.58
C GLY A 59 6.69 -3.99 12.01
N GLN A 60 5.66 -3.41 12.61
CA GLN A 60 5.26 -3.66 14.00
C GLN A 60 3.98 -4.48 14.08
N TYR A 61 3.77 -5.16 15.20
CA TYR A 61 2.50 -5.86 15.50
C TYR A 61 1.41 -4.87 15.97
N LEU A 62 0.15 -5.32 15.91
CA LEU A 62 -1.04 -4.53 16.26
C LEU A 62 -0.91 -3.72 17.56
N PRO A 63 -0.51 -4.32 18.70
CA PRO A 63 -0.43 -3.59 19.97
C PRO A 63 0.58 -2.44 19.97
N VAL A 64 1.56 -2.48 19.07
CA VAL A 64 2.62 -1.47 19.00
C VAL A 64 2.20 -0.30 18.12
N HIS A 65 1.58 -0.56 16.95
CA HIS A 65 1.13 0.52 16.06
C HIS A 65 -0.29 1.03 16.37
N GLY A 66 -1.06 0.34 17.24
CA GLY A 66 -2.34 0.83 17.80
C GLY A 66 -3.57 0.75 16.88
N VAL A 67 -3.37 0.56 15.57
CA VAL A 67 -4.46 0.34 14.60
C VAL A 67 -4.97 -1.10 14.73
N ASN A 68 -6.12 -1.29 15.38
CA ASN A 68 -6.70 -2.63 15.62
C ASN A 68 -7.88 -2.95 14.69
N GLU A 69 -8.52 -1.93 14.12
CA GLU A 69 -9.68 -2.03 13.25
C GLU A 69 -9.50 -1.11 12.04
N ASN A 70 -10.39 -1.21 11.05
CA ASN A 70 -10.38 -0.28 9.93
C ASN A 70 -10.73 1.13 10.41
N CYS A 71 -10.00 2.15 9.98
CA CYS A 71 -10.18 3.55 10.37
C CYS A 71 -11.37 4.22 9.66
N ILE A 72 -12.54 3.56 9.68
CA ILE A 72 -13.77 4.01 9.03
C ILE A 72 -14.58 4.94 9.96
N MET A 73 -14.62 4.58 11.24
CA MET A 73 -15.33 5.34 12.27
C MET A 73 -14.34 6.21 13.05
N PRO A 74 -14.71 7.43 13.49
CA PRO A 74 -13.82 8.28 14.29
C PRO A 74 -13.35 7.65 15.61
N ALA A 75 -14.09 6.67 16.14
CA ALA A 75 -13.70 5.93 17.33
C ALA A 75 -12.60 4.89 17.08
N ASN A 76 -12.35 4.52 15.82
CA ASN A 76 -11.36 3.54 15.44
C ASN A 76 -9.99 4.21 15.36
N GLY A 77 -8.97 3.53 15.89
CA GLY A 77 -7.60 4.07 15.90
C GLY A 77 -7.04 4.30 14.50
N GLU A 78 -6.26 5.37 14.36
CA GLU A 78 -5.46 5.69 13.17
C GLU A 78 -3.98 5.46 13.43
N LEU A 79 -3.17 5.40 12.37
CA LEU A 79 -1.73 5.35 12.53
C LEU A 79 -1.23 6.72 12.97
N SER A 80 -0.60 6.79 14.14
CA SER A 80 0.04 8.02 14.61
C SER A 80 1.07 8.54 13.60
N THR A 81 1.06 9.85 13.36
CA THR A 81 2.09 10.54 12.57
C THR A 81 3.46 10.54 13.24
N ASP A 82 3.61 10.06 14.48
CA ASP A 82 4.92 9.82 15.11
C ASP A 82 5.51 8.44 14.75
N ALA A 83 4.69 7.52 14.23
CA ALA A 83 5.12 6.16 13.91
C ALA A 83 6.28 6.18 12.91
N GLN A 84 7.27 5.30 13.12
CA GLN A 84 8.34 5.07 12.16
C GLN A 84 7.82 4.20 11.03
N THR A 85 7.53 4.83 9.89
CA THR A 85 7.06 4.16 8.68
C THR A 85 8.23 3.82 7.75
N LEU A 86 8.01 2.91 6.80
CA LEU A 86 8.91 2.68 5.67
C LEU A 86 9.25 3.99 4.95
N GLY A 87 8.27 4.87 4.74
CA GLY A 87 8.47 6.18 4.10
C GLY A 87 9.52 7.02 4.82
N LYS A 88 9.37 7.20 6.14
CA LYS A 88 10.35 7.93 6.96
C LYS A 88 11.72 7.25 6.98
N LEU A 89 11.73 5.92 7.13
CA LEU A 89 12.97 5.15 7.15
C LEU A 89 13.77 5.33 5.85
N PHE A 90 13.11 5.25 4.70
CA PHE A 90 13.73 5.45 3.39
C PHE A 90 14.18 6.90 3.18
N ARG A 91 13.35 7.89 3.51
CA ARG A 91 13.75 9.31 3.46
C ARG A 91 15.00 9.60 4.30
N ASN A 92 15.07 9.05 5.51
CA ASN A 92 16.25 9.17 6.39
C ASN A 92 17.52 8.54 5.79
N LYS A 93 17.38 7.67 4.78
CA LYS A 93 18.49 7.06 4.02
C LYS A 93 18.74 7.73 2.68
N GLY A 94 18.10 8.86 2.40
CA GLY A 94 18.30 9.65 1.19
C GLY A 94 17.44 9.23 -0.01
N TYR A 95 16.46 8.34 0.19
CA TYR A 95 15.51 7.99 -0.87
C TYR A 95 14.44 9.06 -1.02
N TYR A 96 14.04 9.30 -2.26
CA TYR A 96 12.76 9.94 -2.54
C TYR A 96 11.65 8.89 -2.47
N THR A 97 10.59 9.16 -1.72
CA THR A 97 9.50 8.20 -1.46
C THR A 97 8.18 8.72 -2.02
N GLY A 98 7.75 8.21 -3.18
CA GLY A 98 6.42 8.48 -3.73
C GLY A 98 5.37 7.48 -3.24
N TYR A 99 4.11 7.89 -3.11
CA TYR A 99 2.99 7.00 -2.81
C TYR A 99 1.81 7.28 -3.72
N LYS A 100 1.19 6.23 -4.27
CA LYS A 100 -0.01 6.32 -5.12
C LYS A 100 -1.08 5.36 -4.63
N GLY A 101 -2.33 5.83 -4.60
CA GLY A 101 -3.50 5.02 -4.26
C GLY A 101 -3.84 4.97 -2.77
N LYS A 102 -4.39 3.84 -2.32
CA LYS A 102 -5.03 3.65 -1.02
C LYS A 102 -4.04 3.68 0.15
N TRP A 103 -4.16 4.62 1.08
CA TRP A 103 -3.46 4.67 2.37
C TRP A 103 -4.24 3.91 3.45
N HIS A 104 -5.51 4.27 3.68
CA HIS A 104 -6.45 3.63 4.62
C HIS A 104 -5.89 3.40 6.03
N LEU A 105 -5.12 4.37 6.53
CA LEU A 105 -4.54 4.39 7.88
C LEU A 105 -4.87 5.66 8.67
N ALA A 106 -5.72 6.51 8.10
CA ALA A 106 -6.32 7.67 8.75
C ALA A 106 -7.79 7.75 8.33
N PRO A 107 -8.70 8.29 9.16
CA PRO A 107 -10.10 8.47 8.84
C PRO A 107 -10.34 9.70 7.96
N ASP A 108 -9.32 10.51 7.67
CA ASP A 108 -9.39 11.65 6.76
C ASP A 108 -9.38 11.17 5.29
N ALA A 109 -10.13 11.85 4.43
CA ALA A 109 -10.06 11.66 2.99
C ALA A 109 -8.73 12.17 2.40
N PHE A 110 -8.06 13.10 3.08
CA PHE A 110 -6.83 13.75 2.64
C PHE A 110 -5.78 13.66 3.75
N PRO A 111 -5.24 12.47 4.03
CA PRO A 111 -4.22 12.30 5.06
C PRO A 111 -2.96 13.11 4.74
N ASP A 112 -2.29 13.62 5.78
CA ASP A 112 -0.96 14.22 5.65
C ASP A 112 0.09 13.13 5.38
N MET A 113 0.22 12.75 4.11
CA MET A 113 1.15 11.70 3.68
C MET A 113 2.61 12.07 3.90
N ASP A 114 2.95 13.36 3.89
CA ASP A 114 4.31 13.82 4.17
C ASP A 114 4.71 13.56 5.62
N ALA A 115 3.77 13.69 6.56
CA ALA A 115 3.97 13.29 7.96
C ALA A 115 4.24 11.78 8.11
N TYR A 116 3.82 10.95 7.16
CA TYR A 116 4.15 9.52 7.09
C TYR A 116 5.38 9.22 6.22
N GLY A 117 6.06 10.23 5.71
CA GLY A 117 7.27 10.04 4.92
C GLY A 117 7.00 9.65 3.47
N PHE A 118 5.85 10.03 2.89
CA PHE A 118 5.49 9.77 1.50
C PHE A 118 5.05 11.04 0.77
N SER A 119 5.63 11.29 -0.41
CA SER A 119 5.35 12.44 -1.28
C SER A 119 4.45 12.03 -2.44
N ASP A 120 3.98 13.04 -3.18
CA ASP A 120 3.25 12.89 -4.45
C ASP A 120 1.97 12.05 -4.33
N TRP A 121 1.37 12.01 -3.14
CA TRP A 121 0.07 11.41 -2.97
C TRP A 121 -1.02 12.37 -3.45
N GLU A 122 -1.92 11.85 -4.27
CA GLU A 122 -3.05 12.58 -4.82
C GLU A 122 -4.29 11.69 -4.78
N GLY A 123 -5.45 12.31 -4.60
CA GLY A 123 -6.75 11.64 -4.66
C GLY A 123 -7.57 11.86 -3.41
N ASN A 124 -8.44 10.90 -3.12
CA ASN A 124 -9.30 10.88 -1.96
C ASN A 124 -9.24 9.48 -1.36
N ASP A 125 -8.59 9.35 -0.20
CA ASP A 125 -8.31 8.04 0.39
C ASP A 125 -9.59 7.26 0.66
N LYS A 126 -10.68 7.94 1.06
CA LYS A 126 -11.99 7.31 1.30
C LYS A 126 -12.57 6.65 0.06
N ALA A 127 -12.39 7.27 -1.11
CA ALA A 127 -12.81 6.67 -2.37
C ALA A 127 -12.04 5.37 -2.65
N PHE A 128 -10.79 5.30 -2.18
CA PHE A 128 -9.92 4.14 -2.32
C PHE A 128 -10.11 3.09 -1.23
N TRP A 129 -11.03 3.26 -0.27
CA TRP A 129 -11.19 2.35 0.87
C TRP A 129 -11.66 0.93 0.53
N GLY A 130 -11.86 0.60 -0.74
CA GLY A 130 -12.14 -0.76 -1.20
C GLY A 130 -13.62 -1.12 -1.07
N GLN A 131 -14.51 -0.15 -1.30
CA GLN A 131 -15.94 -0.43 -1.46
C GLN A 131 -16.18 -1.29 -2.71
N ALA A 132 -17.29 -2.02 -2.76
CA ALA A 132 -17.65 -2.82 -3.93
C ALA A 132 -17.65 -1.95 -5.20
N GLY A 133 -16.92 -2.39 -6.23
CA GLY A 133 -16.79 -1.66 -7.50
C GLY A 133 -15.69 -0.58 -7.53
N SER A 134 -15.17 -0.13 -6.38
CA SER A 134 -14.17 0.94 -6.35
C SER A 134 -12.88 0.61 -7.12
N GLY A 135 -12.45 -0.66 -7.15
CA GLY A 135 -11.29 -1.07 -7.94
C GLY A 135 -11.49 -0.86 -9.45
N VAL A 136 -12.71 -1.07 -9.97
CA VAL A 136 -13.02 -0.82 -11.39
C VAL A 136 -12.91 0.67 -11.72
N GLU A 137 -13.22 1.54 -10.77
CA GLU A 137 -13.21 2.99 -10.97
C GLU A 137 -11.81 3.59 -10.78
N PHE A 138 -11.06 3.13 -9.79
CA PHE A 138 -9.85 3.82 -9.34
C PHE A 138 -8.54 3.09 -9.63
N ASP A 139 -8.53 1.77 -9.87
CA ASP A 139 -7.26 1.04 -10.04
C ASP A 139 -6.52 1.47 -11.31
N GLU A 140 -7.23 1.67 -12.44
CA GLU A 140 -6.60 2.15 -13.67
C GLU A 140 -6.02 3.57 -13.50
N PRO A 141 -6.77 4.58 -13.00
CA PRO A 141 -6.20 5.90 -12.73
C PRO A 141 -4.99 5.88 -11.78
N ILE A 142 -5.04 5.08 -10.71
CA ILE A 142 -3.93 4.94 -9.75
C ILE A 142 -2.70 4.35 -10.44
N ALA A 143 -2.87 3.24 -11.18
CA ALA A 143 -1.78 2.57 -11.88
C ALA A 143 -1.16 3.47 -12.97
N ARG A 144 -1.99 4.23 -13.70
CA ARG A 144 -1.55 5.19 -14.71
C ARG A 144 -0.75 6.33 -14.07
N SER A 145 -1.28 6.94 -13.00
CA SER A 145 -0.57 7.99 -12.25
C SER A 145 0.80 7.52 -11.75
N ALA A 146 0.87 6.29 -11.23
CA ALA A 146 2.14 5.68 -10.82
C ALA A 146 3.09 5.47 -11.99
N ALA A 147 2.60 4.94 -13.12
CA ALA A 147 3.42 4.69 -14.30
C ALA A 147 3.99 5.98 -14.91
N ASP A 148 3.18 7.04 -14.97
CA ASP A 148 3.59 8.34 -15.50
C ASP A 148 4.61 9.00 -14.55
N TRP A 149 4.36 8.96 -13.24
CA TRP A 149 5.30 9.45 -12.24
C TRP A 149 6.68 8.76 -12.31
N ILE A 150 6.71 7.45 -12.56
CA ILE A 150 7.97 6.69 -12.73
C ILE A 150 8.68 7.11 -14.02
N ARG A 151 7.95 7.36 -15.12
CA ARG A 151 8.54 7.75 -16.42
C ARG A 151 9.17 9.14 -16.37
N ASP A 152 8.52 10.08 -15.70
CA ASP A 152 8.95 11.48 -15.65
C ASP A 152 10.18 11.72 -14.77
N ARG A 153 10.59 10.73 -13.97
CA ARG A 153 11.71 10.81 -13.02
C ARG A 153 12.91 9.92 -13.36
N ASN A 154 12.88 9.22 -14.50
CA ASN A 154 14.02 8.45 -15.01
C ASN A 154 14.89 9.25 -15.98
#